data_AF-A0A7T1TSX4-F1
#
_entry.id   AF-A0A7T1TSX4-F1
#
_cell.length_a   1.000
_cell.length_b   1.000
_cell.length_c   1.000
_cell.angle_alpha   90.00
_cell.angle_beta   90.00
_cell.angle_gamma   90.00
#
_symmetry.space_group_name_H-M   'P 1'
#
loop_
_entity.id
_entity.type
_entity.pdbx_description
1 polymer ?
#
loop_
_entity_poly.entity_id
_entity_poly.type
_entity_poly.pdbx_seq_one_letter_code
_entity_poly.pdbx_strand_id
1 'polypeptide(L)'
;QFCSDMYHAGTTTHLSGILAGIPPEMDLSQAQIPTKGNQFRAAWGGHGSGWYVDEPGSLLAVMGPKVTQYWTEGPAAELAEQRLGHTGMPVRRMVGQHMTIFPTCSFLPTFNNIRIWHPRGPNEIEVWAFTLV
;
A
#
# COMPACT_ATOMS: atom_id res chain seq x y z
N GLN A 1 -0.21 -10.26 6.93
CA GLN A 1 0.32 -9.17 6.11
C GLN A 1 -0.74 -8.10 5.77
N PHE A 2 -1.71 -8.36 4.89
CA PHE A 2 -2.51 -7.29 4.27
C PHE A 2 -3.52 -6.57 5.17
N CYS A 3 -3.99 -7.18 6.26
CA CYS A 3 -5.00 -6.55 7.13
C CYS A 3 -4.39 -5.45 8.03
N SER A 4 -3.26 -5.73 8.67
CA SER A 4 -2.74 -4.88 9.76
C SER A 4 -1.21 -4.83 9.86
N ASP A 5 -0.48 -5.49 8.98
CA ASP A 5 0.95 -5.72 9.17
C ASP A 5 1.74 -4.86 8.19
N MET A 6 1.76 -3.55 8.44
CA MET A 6 2.76 -2.65 7.85
C MET A 6 4.15 -2.90 8.44
N TYR A 7 4.18 -3.42 9.67
CA TYR A 7 5.38 -3.59 10.47
C TYR A 7 6.45 -4.44 9.77
N HIS A 8 6.06 -5.55 9.13
CA HIS A 8 7.03 -6.39 8.40
C HIS A 8 7.71 -5.64 7.24
N ALA A 9 7.01 -4.68 6.60
CA ALA A 9 7.53 -3.89 5.49
C ALA A 9 8.43 -2.76 5.96
N GLY A 10 8.05 -2.10 7.06
CA GLY A 10 8.85 -1.07 7.72
C GLY A 10 10.05 -1.59 8.52
N THR A 11 10.37 -2.88 8.44
CA THR A 11 11.49 -3.49 9.15
C THR A 11 12.43 -4.22 8.20
N THR A 12 12.37 -5.54 8.10
CA THR A 12 13.40 -6.33 7.42
C THR A 12 12.90 -7.06 6.19
N THR A 13 11.59 -7.31 6.07
CA THR A 13 11.07 -8.27 5.08
C THR A 13 11.30 -7.82 3.64
N HIS A 14 11.26 -6.50 3.39
CA HIS A 14 11.33 -5.93 2.03
C HIS A 14 12.58 -5.10 1.77
N LEU A 15 13.64 -5.20 2.59
CA LEU A 15 14.86 -4.41 2.39
C LEU A 15 15.48 -4.61 1.00
N SER A 16 15.56 -5.85 0.51
CA SER A 16 16.05 -6.13 -0.84
C SER A 16 15.10 -5.63 -1.94
N GLY A 17 13.79 -5.64 -1.69
CA GLY A 17 12.79 -5.09 -2.61
C GLY A 17 12.91 -3.57 -2.73
N ILE A 18 13.12 -2.87 -1.61
CA ILE A 18 13.41 -1.43 -1.60
C ILE A 18 14.70 -1.14 -2.35
N LEU A 19 15.78 -1.88 -2.07
CA LEU A 19 17.07 -1.71 -2.75
C LEU A 19 16.96 -1.88 -4.27
N ALA A 20 16.11 -2.79 -4.74
CA ALA A 20 15.89 -2.99 -6.17
C ALA A 20 15.09 -1.86 -6.85
N GLY A 21 14.32 -1.09 -6.07
CA GLY A 21 13.43 -0.05 -6.57
C GLY A 21 13.95 1.39 -6.43
N ILE A 22 14.96 1.62 -5.59
CA ILE A 22 15.66 2.91 -5.52
C ILE A 22 16.66 3.06 -6.68
N PRO A 23 17.08 4.29 -7.02
CA PRO A 23 18.09 4.52 -8.04
C PRO A 23 19.39 3.73 -7.78
N PRO A 24 20.08 3.22 -8.82
CA PRO A 24 21.30 2.40 -8.66
C PRO A 24 22.43 3.07 -7.86
N GLU A 25 22.46 4.39 -7.85
CA GLU A 25 23.40 5.23 -7.11
C GLU A 25 23.04 5.41 -5.62
N MET A 26 21.87 4.95 -5.19
CA MET A 26 21.42 5.01 -3.80
C MET A 26 21.54 3.66 -3.09
N ASP A 27 21.80 3.68 -1.79
CA ASP A 27 21.74 2.51 -0.91
C ASP A 27 20.64 2.63 0.17
N LEU A 28 20.47 1.57 0.96
CA LEU A 28 19.44 1.50 2.01
C LEU A 28 19.65 2.51 3.15
N SER A 29 20.86 3.01 3.37
CA SER A 29 21.12 4.07 4.36
C SER A 29 20.52 5.41 3.93
N GLN A 30 20.28 5.57 2.63
CA GLN A 30 19.65 6.75 2.04
C GLN A 30 18.13 6.57 1.86
N ALA A 31 17.60 5.37 2.08
CA ALA A 31 16.17 5.11 2.09
C ALA A 31 15.58 5.49 3.46
N GLN A 32 14.68 6.48 3.49
CA GLN A 32 13.93 6.81 4.70
C GLN A 32 12.78 5.82 4.87
N ILE A 33 12.78 5.10 5.99
CA ILE A 33 11.64 4.26 6.38
C ILE A 33 10.54 5.17 6.95
N PRO A 34 9.33 5.17 6.36
CA PRO A 34 8.22 5.97 6.87
C PRO A 34 7.84 5.60 8.32
N THR A 35 7.56 6.60 9.14
CA THR A 35 7.20 6.40 10.56
C THR A 35 5.83 6.98 10.93
N LYS A 36 5.28 7.89 10.10
CA LYS A 36 3.98 8.51 10.31
C LYS A 36 2.91 7.77 9.52
N GLY A 37 1.95 7.19 10.21
CA GLY A 37 0.88 6.43 9.59
C GLY A 37 -0.29 6.19 10.53
N ASN A 38 -1.35 5.61 9.99
CA ASN A 38 -2.54 5.23 10.75
C ASN A 38 -2.96 3.81 10.38
N GLN A 39 -3.72 3.18 11.27
CA GLN A 39 -4.32 1.88 11.05
C GLN A 39 -5.80 1.92 11.42
N PHE A 40 -6.62 1.49 10.47
CA PHE A 40 -8.05 1.32 10.60
C PHE A 40 -8.39 -0.13 10.96
N ARG A 41 -9.29 -0.27 11.92
CA ARG A 41 -10.01 -1.50 12.25
C ARG A 41 -11.49 -1.25 12.08
N ALA A 42 -12.17 -2.08 11.30
CA ALA A 42 -13.62 -2.00 11.19
C ALA A 42 -14.29 -2.32 12.55
N ALA A 43 -15.36 -1.60 12.86
CA ALA A 43 -16.14 -1.80 14.09
C ALA A 43 -16.70 -3.24 14.20
N TRP A 44 -16.92 -3.88 13.05
CA TRP A 44 -17.39 -5.25 12.93
C TRP A 44 -16.79 -5.92 11.68
N GLY A 45 -16.81 -7.25 11.62
CA GLY A 45 -16.51 -8.02 10.41
C GLY A 45 -15.03 -8.32 10.14
N GLY A 46 -14.10 -7.80 10.95
CA GLY A 46 -12.68 -8.18 10.89
C GLY A 46 -11.88 -7.55 9.74
N HIS A 47 -12.42 -6.52 9.08
CA HIS A 47 -11.70 -5.77 8.05
C HIS A 47 -10.67 -4.82 8.67
N GLY A 48 -9.60 -4.55 7.93
CA GLY A 48 -8.56 -3.65 8.38
C GLY A 48 -7.76 -3.07 7.22
N SER A 49 -7.21 -1.89 7.45
CA SER A 49 -6.32 -1.22 6.51
C SER A 49 -5.31 -0.36 7.25
N GLY A 50 -4.10 -0.21 6.70
CA GLY A 50 -3.08 0.69 7.23
C GLY A 50 -2.36 1.41 6.11
N TRP A 51 -1.85 2.61 6.41
CA TRP A 51 -1.15 3.47 5.46
C TRP A 51 -0.18 4.41 6.17
N TYR A 52 0.83 4.87 5.44
CA TYR A 52 1.65 6.01 5.83
C TYR A 52 1.02 7.32 5.34
N VAL A 53 1.37 8.43 5.98
CA VAL A 53 0.87 9.78 5.66
C VAL A 53 2.04 10.69 5.33
N ASP A 54 2.01 11.34 4.16
CA ASP A 54 3.03 12.30 3.68
C ASP A 54 4.41 11.70 3.37
N GLU A 55 4.45 10.43 2.99
CA GLU A 55 5.71 9.69 2.82
C GLU A 55 5.86 9.13 1.40
N PRO A 56 5.82 9.99 0.35
CA PRO A 56 5.76 9.55 -1.06
C PRO A 56 7.00 8.80 -1.52
N GLY A 57 8.12 8.90 -0.80
CA GLY A 57 9.34 8.14 -1.08
C GLY A 57 9.12 6.63 -1.10
N SER A 58 8.22 6.12 -0.26
CA SER A 58 7.84 4.70 -0.26
C SER A 58 7.13 4.28 -1.55
N LEU A 59 6.24 5.14 -2.06
CA LEU A 59 5.54 4.90 -3.33
C LEU A 59 6.50 5.00 -4.50
N LEU A 60 7.39 6.00 -4.49
CA LEU A 60 8.42 6.18 -5.50
C LEU A 60 9.35 4.97 -5.60
N ALA A 61 9.80 4.44 -4.47
CA ALA A 61 10.66 3.26 -4.43
C ALA A 61 9.97 2.00 -4.98
N VAL A 62 8.65 1.87 -4.88
CA VAL A 62 7.93 0.66 -5.32
C VAL A 62 7.37 0.78 -6.74
N MET A 63 6.83 1.94 -7.12
CA MET A 63 6.09 2.13 -8.39
C MET A 63 6.79 3.06 -9.38
N GLY A 64 7.87 3.73 -8.98
CA GLY A 64 8.60 4.68 -9.81
C GLY A 64 7.85 6.00 -10.06
N PRO A 65 8.53 6.96 -10.70
CA PRO A 65 8.09 8.37 -10.74
C PRO A 65 6.77 8.59 -11.47
N LYS A 66 6.50 7.83 -12.55
CA LYS A 66 5.31 8.02 -13.38
C LYS A 66 4.01 7.71 -12.62
N VAL A 67 3.99 6.58 -11.90
CA VAL A 67 2.82 6.17 -11.12
C VAL A 67 2.66 7.08 -9.91
N THR A 68 3.76 7.40 -9.21
CA THR A 68 3.75 8.35 -8.10
C THR A 68 3.13 9.67 -8.52
N GLN A 69 3.60 10.27 -9.61
CA GLN A 69 3.07 11.53 -10.13
C GLN A 69 1.58 11.44 -10.46
N TYR A 70 1.13 10.39 -11.17
CA TYR A 70 -0.29 10.20 -11.49
C TYR A 70 -1.17 10.11 -10.23
N TRP A 71 -0.67 9.46 -9.18
CA TRP A 71 -1.40 9.25 -7.94
C TRP A 71 -1.46 10.50 -7.06
N THR A 72 -0.38 11.28 -7.02
CA THR A 72 -0.23 12.39 -6.05
C THR A 72 -0.43 13.76 -6.66
N GLU A 73 -0.39 13.92 -7.99
CA GLU A 73 -0.37 15.22 -8.67
C GLU A 73 -1.27 15.26 -9.93
N GLY A 74 -1.57 16.48 -10.38
CA GLY A 74 -2.29 16.75 -11.61
C GLY A 74 -3.79 16.43 -11.58
N PRO A 75 -4.45 16.53 -12.75
CA PRO A 75 -5.92 16.48 -12.83
C PRO A 75 -6.54 15.18 -12.32
N ALA A 76 -5.85 14.05 -12.47
CA ALA A 76 -6.35 12.75 -11.99
C ALA A 76 -6.36 12.68 -10.46
N ALA A 77 -5.27 13.12 -9.80
CA ALA A 77 -5.20 13.20 -8.35
C ALA A 77 -6.19 14.21 -7.77
N GLU A 78 -6.36 15.37 -8.44
CA GLU A 78 -7.37 16.37 -8.09
C GLU A 78 -8.80 15.81 -8.19
N LEU A 79 -9.11 15.06 -9.24
CA LEU A 79 -10.42 14.42 -9.40
C LEU A 79 -10.66 13.34 -8.34
N ALA A 80 -9.64 12.56 -7.99
CA ALA A 80 -9.73 11.57 -6.90
C ALA A 80 -10.01 12.26 -5.56
N GLU A 81 -9.33 13.36 -5.27
CA GLU A 81 -9.56 14.19 -4.08
C GLU A 81 -10.97 14.80 -4.06
N GLN A 82 -11.48 15.30 -5.19
CA GLN A 82 -12.85 15.79 -5.30
C GLN A 82 -13.88 14.68 -5.00
N ARG A 83 -13.66 13.47 -5.54
CA ARG A 83 -14.56 12.34 -5.34
C ARG A 83 -14.54 11.82 -3.91
N LEU A 84 -13.37 11.75 -3.28
CA LEU A 84 -13.19 11.10 -1.98
C LEU A 84 -13.10 12.09 -0.80
N GLY A 85 -13.00 13.39 -1.06
CA GLY A 85 -12.81 14.41 -0.02
C GLY A 85 -13.93 14.45 1.02
N HIS A 86 -15.15 14.06 0.64
CA HIS A 86 -16.29 13.93 1.55
C HIS A 86 -16.06 12.91 2.69
N THR A 87 -15.09 12.01 2.55
CA THR A 87 -14.74 11.01 3.58
C THR A 87 -13.92 11.58 4.73
N GLY A 88 -13.36 12.79 4.58
CA GLY A 88 -12.42 13.38 5.54
C GLY A 88 -11.04 12.70 5.56
N MET A 89 -10.81 11.70 4.71
CA MET A 89 -9.53 10.99 4.60
C MET A 89 -8.52 11.80 3.78
N PRO A 90 -7.22 11.78 4.13
CA PRO A 90 -6.20 12.52 3.41
C PRO A 90 -5.74 11.77 2.15
N VAL A 91 -6.66 11.53 1.20
CA VAL A 91 -6.52 10.51 0.14
C VAL A 91 -5.26 10.62 -0.73
N ARG A 92 -4.80 11.83 -1.04
CA ARG A 92 -3.55 12.04 -1.81
C ARG A 92 -2.28 11.83 -1.00
N ARG A 93 -2.40 11.81 0.32
CA ARG A 93 -1.29 11.71 1.28
C ARG A 93 -1.16 10.31 1.86
N MET A 94 -2.16 9.45 1.65
CA MET A 94 -2.14 8.04 2.03
C MET A 94 -1.25 7.25 1.06
N VAL A 95 -0.17 6.66 1.56
CA VAL A 95 0.82 5.93 0.75
C VAL A 95 1.14 4.58 1.37
N GLY A 96 1.53 3.62 0.52
CA GLY A 96 1.83 2.25 0.92
C GLY A 96 0.62 1.51 1.50
N GLN A 97 -0.61 1.94 1.20
CA GLN A 97 -1.80 1.40 1.85
C GLN A 97 -1.93 -0.12 1.63
N HIS A 98 -2.25 -0.84 2.70
CA HIS A 98 -2.62 -2.25 2.65
C HIS A 98 -4.03 -2.43 3.20
N MET A 99 -4.79 -3.39 2.67
CA MET A 99 -6.16 -3.65 3.12
C MET A 99 -6.54 -5.12 2.98
N THR A 100 -7.34 -5.60 3.94
CA THR A 100 -8.09 -6.85 3.81
C THR A 100 -9.56 -6.60 4.11
N ILE A 101 -10.41 -7.01 3.18
CA ILE A 101 -11.82 -7.31 3.44
C ILE A 101 -11.89 -8.79 3.81
N PHE A 102 -12.12 -9.05 5.10
CA PHE A 102 -12.32 -10.40 5.62
C PHE A 102 -13.36 -11.20 4.79
N PRO A 103 -13.12 -12.50 4.51
CA PRO A 103 -12.02 -13.31 5.03
C PRO A 103 -10.72 -13.24 4.21
N THR A 104 -10.80 -13.23 2.89
CA THR A 104 -9.64 -13.53 2.03
C THR A 104 -9.48 -12.58 0.84
N CYS A 105 -10.17 -11.43 0.83
CA CYS A 105 -9.96 -10.41 -0.18
C CYS A 105 -8.94 -9.39 0.32
N SER A 106 -7.79 -9.31 -0.35
CA SER A 106 -6.73 -8.38 -0.01
C SER A 106 -6.31 -7.54 -1.20
N PHE A 107 -5.98 -6.28 -0.95
CA PHE A 107 -5.50 -5.39 -1.98
C PHE A 107 -4.59 -4.31 -1.39
N LEU A 108 -3.75 -3.75 -2.24
CA LEU A 108 -2.83 -2.66 -1.90
C LEU A 108 -3.25 -1.44 -2.70
N PRO A 109 -4.12 -0.55 -2.16
CA PRO A 109 -4.43 0.70 -2.82
C PRO A 109 -3.13 1.44 -3.14
N THR A 110 -3.08 2.11 -4.30
CA THR A 110 -1.88 2.73 -4.89
C THR A 110 -1.04 1.79 -5.75
N PHE A 111 -0.76 0.56 -5.29
CA PHE A 111 -0.08 -0.45 -6.11
C PHE A 111 -1.06 -1.21 -7.02
N ASN A 112 -2.36 -1.12 -6.69
CA ASN A 112 -3.51 -1.66 -7.40
C ASN A 112 -3.51 -3.17 -7.64
N ASN A 113 -2.66 -3.91 -6.93
CA ASN A 113 -2.77 -5.36 -6.90
C ASN A 113 -3.93 -5.77 -6.00
N ILE A 114 -4.80 -6.62 -6.53
CA ILE A 114 -5.90 -7.27 -5.83
C ILE A 114 -5.61 -8.77 -5.84
N ARG A 115 -5.92 -9.45 -4.74
CA ARG A 115 -5.78 -10.90 -4.63
C ARG A 115 -6.80 -11.54 -3.72
N ILE A 116 -7.14 -12.76 -4.08
CA ILE A 116 -7.93 -13.68 -3.26
C ILE A 116 -7.04 -14.82 -2.78
N TRP A 117 -7.11 -15.11 -1.48
CA TRP A 117 -6.45 -16.27 -0.87
C TRP A 117 -7.41 -17.45 -0.87
N HIS A 118 -7.26 -18.38 -1.81
CA HIS A 118 -8.11 -19.56 -1.91
C HIS A 118 -7.58 -20.67 -0.99
N PRO A 119 -8.31 -21.05 0.07
CA PRO A 119 -7.84 -22.09 0.99
C PRO A 119 -7.77 -23.46 0.31
N ARG A 120 -6.73 -24.25 0.63
CA ARG A 120 -6.51 -25.64 0.22
C ARG A 120 -6.19 -26.50 1.45
N GLY A 121 -7.07 -26.43 2.45
CA GLY A 121 -6.83 -27.00 3.78
C GLY A 121 -5.96 -26.08 4.66
N PRO A 122 -5.52 -26.55 5.84
CA PRO A 122 -4.83 -25.70 6.81
C PRO A 122 -3.38 -25.34 6.43
N ASN A 123 -2.77 -26.08 5.50
CA ASN A 123 -1.33 -25.99 5.18
C ASN A 123 -1.05 -25.43 3.78
N GLU A 124 -2.07 -25.13 2.99
CA GLU A 124 -1.90 -24.68 1.60
C GLU A 124 -2.95 -23.63 1.23
N ILE A 125 -2.54 -22.68 0.38
CA ILE A 125 -3.41 -21.70 -0.26
C ILE A 125 -3.00 -21.54 -1.73
N GLU A 126 -3.97 -21.21 -2.57
CA GLU A 126 -3.69 -20.62 -3.89
C GLU A 126 -3.84 -19.10 -3.82
N VAL A 127 -2.92 -18.39 -4.49
CA VAL A 127 -2.97 -16.92 -4.58
C VAL A 127 -3.41 -16.54 -5.98
N TRP A 128 -4.64 -16.03 -6.10
CA TRP A 128 -5.15 -15.54 -7.39
C TRP A 128 -5.08 -14.03 -7.37
N ALA A 129 -4.19 -13.45 -8.18
CA ALA A 129 -3.89 -12.02 -8.16
C ALA A 129 -4.07 -11.39 -9.55
N PHE A 130 -4.61 -10.18 -9.57
CA PHE A 130 -4.78 -9.36 -10.77
C PHE A 130 -4.57 -7.87 -10.41
N THR A 131 -4.49 -7.02 -11.43
CA THR A 131 -4.27 -5.58 -11.26
C THR A 131 -5.47 -4.80 -11.78
N LEU A 132 -5.90 -3.79 -11.03
CA LEU A 132 -6.92 -2.83 -11.44
C LEU A 132 -6.25 -1.55 -11.97
N VAL A 133 -6.81 -0.93 -13.02
CA VAL A 133 -6.34 0.36 -13.57
C VAL A 133 -7.48 1.35 -13.71
#